data_AF-A0A3D8YUD4-F1
#
_entry.id   AF-A0A3D8YUD4-F1
#
_cell.length_a   1.000
_cell.length_b   1.000
_cell.length_c   1.000
_cell.angle_alpha   90.00
_cell.angle_beta   90.00
_cell.angle_gamma   90.00
#
_symmetry.space_group_name_H-M   'P 1'
#
loop_
_entity.id
_entity.type
_entity.pdbx_description
1 polymer ?
#
loop_
_entity_poly.entity_id
_entity_poly.type
_entity_poly.pdbx_seq_one_letter_code
_entity_poly.pdbx_strand_id
1 'polypeptide(L)'
;MYLKQGWMNLAENYTQTQVAWNHSTIACIAVTKDDEVVACIRGLTDTLVTTFICEMLVDEKFRGYGIGKELLNYVHALYPSTRIEMLATESSRSFYEKEGYRSFYGFRKSF
;
A
#
# COMPACT_ATOMS: atom_id res chain seq x y z
N MET A 1 11.82 -5.41 -4.19
CA MET A 1 10.43 -5.85 -3.93
C MET A 1 9.52 -5.68 -5.15
N TYR A 2 9.44 -4.50 -5.77
CA TYR A 2 8.53 -4.22 -6.90
C TYR A 2 8.67 -5.11 -8.15
N LEU A 3 9.90 -5.36 -8.62
CA LEU A 3 10.14 -6.20 -9.82
C LEU A 3 9.56 -7.62 -9.67
N LYS A 4 9.68 -8.22 -8.48
CA LYS A 4 9.16 -9.57 -8.18
C LYS A 4 7.63 -9.65 -8.22
N GLN A 5 6.93 -8.51 -8.23
CA GLN A 5 5.47 -8.43 -8.22
C GLN A 5 4.89 -7.95 -9.55
N GLY A 6 5.73 -7.89 -10.60
CA GLY A 6 5.33 -7.44 -11.92
C GLY A 6 5.04 -5.93 -11.99
N TRP A 7 5.44 -5.14 -10.98
CA TRP A 7 5.30 -3.68 -10.99
C TRP A 7 6.46 -3.04 -11.77
N MET A 8 6.63 -3.47 -13.01
CA MET A 8 7.76 -3.11 -13.87
C MET A 8 7.82 -1.59 -14.09
N ASN A 9 6.69 -0.95 -14.38
CA ASN A 9 6.63 0.51 -14.57
C ASN A 9 7.16 1.31 -13.37
N LEU A 10 6.91 0.87 -12.14
CA LEU A 10 7.36 1.58 -10.94
C LEU A 10 8.85 1.34 -10.67
N ALA A 11 9.33 0.14 -10.98
CA ALA A 11 10.73 -0.23 -10.81
C ALA A 11 11.64 0.38 -11.88
N GLU A 12 11.17 0.43 -13.14
CA GLU A 12 11.90 1.00 -14.27
C GLU A 12 11.95 2.53 -14.20
N ASN A 13 10.87 3.18 -13.74
CA ASN A 13 10.82 4.63 -13.55
C ASN A 13 11.20 5.06 -12.13
N TYR A 14 12.28 4.49 -11.59
CA TYR A 14 12.64 4.64 -10.17
C TYR A 14 12.75 6.12 -9.72
N THR A 15 13.29 7.02 -10.56
CA THR A 15 13.40 8.45 -10.24
C THR A 15 12.02 9.07 -10.02
N GLN A 16 11.07 8.77 -10.90
CA GLN A 16 9.70 9.29 -10.79
C GLN A 16 8.99 8.68 -9.57
N THR A 17 9.18 7.38 -9.34
CA THR A 17 8.65 6.68 -8.16
C THR A 17 9.20 7.30 -6.87
N GLN A 18 10.49 7.62 -6.80
CA GLN A 18 11.09 8.25 -5.64
C GLN A 18 10.50 9.64 -5.37
N VAL A 19 10.31 10.46 -6.42
CA VAL A 19 9.64 11.76 -6.28
C VAL A 19 8.19 11.59 -5.81
N ALA A 20 7.46 10.62 -6.37
CA ALA A 20 6.09 10.34 -5.94
C ALA A 20 6.01 9.91 -4.47
N TRP A 21 6.98 9.12 -4.00
CA TRP A 21 7.13 8.75 -2.59
C TRP A 21 7.34 9.98 -1.70
N ASN A 22 8.27 10.88 -2.07
CA ASN A 22 8.54 12.11 -1.32
C ASN A 22 7.36 13.08 -1.26
N HIS A 23 6.43 12.99 -2.22
CA HIS A 23 5.25 13.85 -2.32
C HIS A 23 3.98 13.16 -1.80
N SER A 24 4.08 11.94 -1.29
CA SER A 24 2.95 11.23 -0.70
C SER A 24 2.82 11.58 0.79
N THR A 25 1.59 11.79 1.27
CA THR A 25 1.34 12.06 2.70
C THR A 25 1.63 10.83 3.57
N ILE A 26 1.50 9.64 2.99
CA ILE A 26 1.84 8.36 3.61
C ILE A 26 2.91 7.69 2.75
N ALA A 27 4.07 7.43 3.34
CA ALA A 27 5.19 6.74 2.72
C ALA A 27 5.98 5.99 3.80
N CYS A 28 5.61 4.73 4.06
CA CYS A 28 6.16 3.94 5.15
C CYS A 28 6.77 2.64 4.64
N ILE A 29 7.82 2.20 5.34
CA ILE A 29 8.46 0.89 5.15
C ILE A 29 8.41 0.11 6.45
N ALA A 30 8.33 -1.21 6.35
CA ALA A 30 8.58 -2.11 7.47
C ALA A 30 9.97 -2.73 7.29
N VAL A 31 10.75 -2.75 8.37
CA VAL A 31 12.09 -3.31 8.40
C VAL A 31 12.20 -4.42 9.44
N THR A 32 13.05 -5.42 9.20
CA THR A 32 13.44 -6.40 10.23
C THR A 32 14.37 -5.76 11.25
N LYS A 33 14.74 -6.53 12.28
CA LYS A 33 15.77 -6.11 13.25
C LYS A 33 17.15 -5.92 12.62
N ASP A 34 17.39 -6.54 11.47
CA ASP A 34 18.65 -6.48 10.72
C ASP A 34 18.56 -5.47 9.55
N ASP A 35 17.63 -4.51 9.64
CA ASP A 35 17.40 -3.44 8.67
C ASP A 35 17.00 -3.90 7.24
N GLU A 36 16.53 -5.13 7.08
CA GLU A 36 15.98 -5.61 5.80
C GLU A 36 14.58 -5.03 5.58
N VAL A 37 14.35 -4.35 4.45
CA VAL A 37 13.02 -3.86 4.07
C VAL A 37 12.14 -5.03 3.61
N VAL A 38 11.07 -5.30 4.35
CA VAL A 38 10.17 -6.45 4.12
C VAL A 38 8.78 -6.07 3.66
N ALA A 39 8.38 -4.81 3.84
CA ALA A 39 7.12 -4.31 3.32
C ALA A 39 7.14 -2.79 3.12
N CYS A 40 6.21 -2.30 2.32
CA CYS A 40 6.03 -0.88 2.07
C CYS A 40 4.55 -0.54 1.89
N ILE A 41 4.16 0.68 2.28
CA ILE A 41 2.84 1.24 2.03
C ILE A 41 2.98 2.72 1.64
N ARG A 42 2.29 3.12 0.58
CA ARG A 42 2.22 4.50 0.11
C ARG A 42 0.77 4.88 -0.11
N GLY A 43 0.41 6.08 0.34
CA GLY A 43 -0.95 6.59 0.20
C GLY A 43 -1.01 8.11 0.18
N LEU A 44 -2.18 8.60 -0.18
CA LEU A 44 -2.56 10.01 -0.20
C LEU A 44 -3.76 10.18 0.72
N THR A 45 -3.83 11.27 1.46
CA THR A 45 -4.98 11.57 2.31
C THR A 45 -5.32 13.05 2.27
N ASP A 46 -6.60 13.36 2.31
CA ASP A 46 -7.10 14.71 2.58
C ASP A 46 -7.16 15.02 4.08
N THR A 47 -6.75 14.06 4.93
CA THR A 47 -6.71 14.11 6.40
C THR A 47 -8.07 14.21 7.10
N LEU A 48 -9.18 14.24 6.34
CA LEU A 48 -10.51 14.51 6.87
C LEU A 48 -11.53 13.43 6.50
N VAL A 49 -11.53 12.98 5.24
CA VAL A 49 -12.57 12.14 4.64
C VAL A 49 -11.97 10.84 4.11
N THR A 50 -10.91 10.89 3.30
CA THR A 50 -10.41 9.72 2.58
C THR A 50 -8.89 9.60 2.64
N THR A 51 -8.44 8.38 2.93
CA THR A 51 -7.08 7.93 2.68
C THR A 51 -7.10 6.93 1.52
N PHE A 52 -6.44 7.25 0.42
CA PHE A 52 -6.28 6.36 -0.72
C PHE A 52 -4.90 5.68 -0.69
N ILE A 53 -4.87 4.35 -0.60
CA ILE A 53 -3.61 3.59 -0.68
C ILE A 53 -3.25 3.38 -2.15
N CYS A 54 -2.16 4.01 -2.56
CA CYS A 54 -1.62 3.90 -3.90
C CYS A 54 -0.89 2.56 -4.11
N GLU A 55 -0.12 2.16 -3.11
CA GLU A 55 0.75 1.00 -3.16
C GLU A 55 0.82 0.35 -1.79
N MET A 56 0.68 -0.97 -1.75
CA MET A 56 0.96 -1.75 -0.56
C MET A 56 1.58 -3.07 -1.01
N LEU A 57 2.72 -3.41 -0.41
CA LEU A 57 3.43 -4.62 -0.75
C LEU A 57 4.15 -5.20 0.46
N VAL A 58 3.99 -6.51 0.66
CA VAL A 58 4.76 -7.32 1.59
C VAL A 58 5.58 -8.33 0.77
N ASP A 59 6.87 -8.44 1.06
CA ASP A 59 7.75 -9.45 0.45
C ASP A 59 7.17 -10.85 0.69
N GLU A 60 7.22 -11.68 -0.35
CA GLU A 60 6.58 -12.99 -0.36
C GLU A 60 7.00 -13.88 0.80
N LYS A 61 8.28 -13.83 1.20
CA LYS A 61 8.82 -14.61 2.32
C LYS A 61 8.22 -14.23 3.67
N PHE A 62 7.67 -13.02 3.76
CA PHE A 62 7.16 -12.42 5.00
C PHE A 62 5.63 -12.27 4.97
N ARG A 63 4.94 -12.82 3.97
CA ARG A 63 3.48 -12.90 3.96
C ARG A 63 2.98 -13.90 4.99
N GLY A 64 1.73 -13.72 5.42
CA GLY A 64 1.10 -14.57 6.43
C GLY A 64 1.45 -14.21 7.88
N TYR A 65 2.48 -13.40 8.12
CA TYR A 65 2.87 -12.93 9.47
C TYR A 65 2.11 -11.68 9.95
N GLY A 66 1.03 -11.28 9.28
CA GLY A 66 0.21 -10.13 9.68
C GLY A 66 0.76 -8.74 9.33
N ILE A 67 1.95 -8.65 8.72
CA ILE A 67 2.61 -7.36 8.39
C ILE A 67 1.68 -6.43 7.59
N GLY A 68 0.95 -6.97 6.61
CA GLY A 68 0.05 -6.16 5.80
C GLY A 68 -1.08 -5.53 6.62
N LYS A 69 -1.65 -6.28 7.57
CA LYS A 69 -2.66 -5.78 8.50
C LYS A 69 -2.09 -4.66 9.37
N GLU A 70 -0.90 -4.88 9.93
CA GLU A 70 -0.24 -3.89 10.78
C GLU A 70 0.05 -2.58 10.02
N LEU A 71 0.48 -2.66 8.76
CA LEU A 71 0.65 -1.47 7.92
C LEU A 71 -0.66 -0.69 7.73
N LEU A 72 -1.76 -1.38 7.44
CA LEU A 72 -3.07 -0.74 7.27
C LEU A 72 -3.57 -0.12 8.58
N ASN A 73 -3.41 -0.83 9.70
CA ASN A 73 -3.78 -0.33 11.03
C ASN A 73 -2.95 0.89 11.41
N TYR A 74 -1.64 0.85 11.18
CA TYR A 74 -0.74 1.97 11.44
C TYR A 74 -1.16 3.20 10.63
N VAL A 75 -1.40 3.04 9.32
CA VAL A 75 -1.84 4.13 8.45
C VAL A 75 -3.20 4.68 8.89
N HIS A 76 -4.15 3.82 9.26
CA HIS A 76 -5.44 4.26 9.76
C HIS A 76 -5.31 5.03 11.09
N ALA A 77 -4.42 4.60 11.99
CA ALA A 77 -4.19 5.27 13.26
C ALA A 77 -3.60 6.69 13.10
N LEU A 78 -2.85 6.95 12.03
CA LEU A 78 -2.40 8.32 11.70
C LEU A 78 -3.57 9.24 11.30
N TYR A 79 -4.62 8.68 10.68
CA TYR A 79 -5.77 9.44 10.16
C TYR A 79 -7.10 8.72 10.48
N PRO A 80 -7.49 8.62 11.76
CA PRO A 80 -8.55 7.71 12.21
C PRO A 80 -9.96 8.10 11.73
N SER A 81 -10.17 9.36 11.35
CA SER A 81 -11.44 9.82 10.79
C SER A 81 -11.62 9.48 9.30
N THR A 82 -10.53 9.13 8.61
CA THR A 82 -10.56 8.88 7.18
C THR A 82 -10.93 7.43 6.88
N ARG A 83 -11.76 7.21 5.86
CA ARG A 83 -11.97 5.87 5.32
C ARG A 83 -10.82 5.51 4.38
N ILE A 84 -10.43 4.23 4.38
CA ILE A 84 -9.40 3.74 3.47
C ILE A 84 -10.03 3.22 2.17
N GLU A 85 -9.54 3.71 1.05
CA GLU A 85 -9.89 3.24 -0.29
C GLU A 85 -8.64 2.78 -1.05
N MET A 86 -8.79 1.79 -1.93
CA MET A 86 -7.70 1.28 -2.77
C MET A 86 -8.22 0.45 -3.94
N LEU A 87 -7.38 0.27 -4.95
CA LEU A 87 -7.59 -0.73 -6.00
C LEU A 87 -6.76 -1.97 -5.67
N ALA A 88 -7.43 -3.08 -5.40
CA ALA A 88 -6.82 -4.35 -5.08
C ALA A 88 -6.82 -5.30 -6.30
N THR A 89 -5.88 -6.23 -6.33
CA THR A 89 -5.91 -7.36 -7.28
C THR A 89 -6.85 -8.44 -6.77
N GLU A 90 -7.39 -9.25 -7.68
CA GLU A 90 -8.23 -10.41 -7.31
C GLU A 90 -7.52 -11.36 -6.33
N SER A 91 -6.22 -11.59 -6.51
CA SER A 91 -5.41 -12.42 -5.61
C SER A 91 -5.30 -11.91 -4.18
N SER A 92 -5.51 -10.60 -3.95
CA SER A 92 -5.48 -9.97 -2.63
C SER A 92 -6.86 -9.78 -2.01
N ARG A 93 -7.93 -10.13 -2.73
CA ARG A 93 -9.31 -9.90 -2.32
C ARG A 93 -9.65 -10.52 -0.96
N SER A 94 -9.31 -11.79 -0.76
CA SER A 94 -9.63 -12.52 0.48
C SER A 94 -8.95 -11.92 1.72
N PHE A 95 -7.75 -11.36 1.54
CA PHE A 95 -7.06 -10.64 2.60
C PHE A 95 -7.85 -9.39 3.01
N TYR A 96 -8.26 -8.56 2.06
CA TYR A 96 -9.01 -7.34 2.37
C TYR A 96 -10.41 -7.62 2.93
N GLU A 97 -11.13 -8.62 2.40
CA GLU A 97 -12.44 -9.02 2.94
C GLU A 97 -12.32 -9.50 4.40
N LYS A 98 -11.26 -10.26 4.73
CA LYS A 98 -10.98 -10.71 6.11
C LYS A 98 -10.71 -9.54 7.07
N GLU A 99 -10.05 -8.48 6.60
CA GLU A 99 -9.82 -7.26 7.39
C GLU A 99 -11.00 -6.28 7.36
N GLY A 100 -12.17 -6.70 6.83
CA GLY A 100 -13.43 -5.95 6.92
C GLY A 100 -13.69 -4.96 5.78
N TYR A 101 -12.85 -4.96 4.74
CA TYR A 101 -13.06 -4.12 3.56
C TYR A 101 -14.18 -4.67 2.69
N ARG A 102 -14.91 -3.76 2.03
CA ARG A 102 -15.95 -4.10 1.07
C ARG A 102 -15.46 -3.78 -0.35
N SER A 103 -15.74 -4.69 -1.28
CA SER A 103 -15.43 -4.46 -2.69
C SER A 103 -16.38 -3.45 -3.32
N PHE A 104 -15.86 -2.65 -4.24
CA PHE A 104 -16.60 -1.72 -5.08
C PHE A 104 -15.96 -1.65 -6.47
N TYR A 105 -16.66 -1.06 -7.45
CA TYR A 105 -16.19 -0.99 -8.83
C TYR A 105 -15.25 0.21 -9.03
N GLY A 106 -14.12 -0.01 -9.70
CA GLY A 106 -13.09 1.01 -9.95
C GLY A 106 -12.86 1.27 -11.43
N PHE A 107 -12.41 2.48 -11.76
CA PHE A 107 -12.04 2.87 -13.12
C PHE A 107 -10.60 3.39 -13.15
N ARG A 108 -9.89 3.14 -14.25
CA ARG A 108 -8.57 3.72 -14.52
C ARG A 108 -8.52 4.18 -15.97
N LYS A 109 -8.03 5.40 -16.19
CA LYS A 109 -7.73 5.94 -17.52
C LYS A 109 -6.31 6.50 -17.50
N SER A 110 -5.55 6.15 -18.54
CA SER A 110 -4.31 6.84 -18.89
C SER A 110 -4.59 7.73 -20.09
N PHE A 111 -3.99 8.91 -20.12
CA PHE A 111 -4.06 9.83 -21.27
C PHE A 111 -2.83 9.66 -22.15
#